data_AF-A0A0F9JHU4-F1
#
_entry.id   AF-A0A0F9JHU4-F1
#
_cell.length_a   1.000
_cell.length_b   1.000
_cell.length_c   1.000
_cell.angle_alpha   90.00
_cell.angle_beta   90.00
_cell.angle_gamma   90.00
#
_symmetry.space_group_name_H-M   'P 1'
#
loop_
_entity.id
_entity.type
_entity.pdbx_description
1 polymer ?
#
loop_
_entity_poly.entity_id
_entity_poly.type
_entity_poly.pdbx_seq_one_letter_code
_entity_poly.pdbx_strand_id
1 'polypeptide(L)'
;MKKRYLKHSPKKVVLLGMGPSVIDYMGETLTQEFSPDFCDEVWSINMASNCFHTDVVFWLDDLQQQKDFKPGLMEVLKRRNKPVITCKAYPDIVPKSYDYPLDQVSRISTPIFGKPYLNNGVAMAIGYAIYKEVETLKLYGCDFTYPNRNFAETGRACVESWLTLAIAKNDMAVQIAPKTSLFDAAADGGIYGYSEQPTVDLGNGTKLKYVSKSEAKTLASYAPEDSSGKKGIGGSKNKGGTVSK
;
A
#
# COMPACT_ATOMS: atom_id res chain seq x y z
N MET A 1 -6.07 2.39 -32.32
CA MET A 1 -5.14 3.37 -31.68
C MET A 1 -4.03 2.61 -30.98
N LYS A 2 -2.79 3.10 -31.05
CA LYS A 2 -1.64 2.49 -30.37
C LYS A 2 -1.76 2.75 -28.86
N LYS A 3 -1.61 1.70 -28.04
CA LYS A 3 -1.62 1.81 -26.56
C LYS A 3 -0.48 2.71 -26.07
N ARG A 4 -0.76 3.57 -25.10
CA ARG A 4 0.18 4.53 -24.48
C ARG A 4 0.43 4.12 -23.03
N TYR A 5 1.41 3.23 -22.81
CA TYR A 5 1.80 2.81 -21.46
C TYR A 5 2.80 3.77 -20.82
N LEU A 6 2.72 3.91 -19.49
CA LEU A 6 3.69 4.66 -18.71
C LEU A 6 5.05 3.93 -18.68
N LYS A 7 6.12 4.64 -19.03
CA LYS A 7 7.49 4.12 -19.01
C LYS A 7 8.19 4.58 -17.74
N HIS A 8 8.26 3.69 -16.76
CA HIS A 8 8.99 3.82 -15.49
C HIS A 8 9.31 2.43 -14.95
N SER A 9 10.14 2.32 -13.91
CA SER A 9 10.55 1.03 -13.33
C SER A 9 10.92 1.18 -11.84
N PRO A 10 9.99 1.62 -10.99
CA PRO A 10 10.24 1.73 -9.55
C PRO A 10 10.38 0.33 -8.92
N LYS A 11 11.21 0.23 -7.89
CA LYS A 11 11.45 -1.00 -7.12
C LYS A 11 10.79 -0.97 -5.76
N LYS A 12 10.67 0.21 -5.13
CA LYS A 12 9.96 0.41 -3.87
C LYS A 12 8.81 1.38 -4.08
N VAL A 13 7.59 0.92 -3.83
CA VAL A 13 6.37 1.69 -4.09
C VAL A 13 5.52 1.79 -2.84
N VAL A 14 4.97 2.97 -2.60
CA VAL A 14 3.87 3.18 -1.67
C VAL A 14 2.58 3.26 -2.47
N LEU A 15 1.52 2.56 -2.05
CA LEU A 15 0.18 2.66 -2.61
C LEU A 15 -0.78 3.25 -1.58
N LEU A 16 -1.34 4.41 -1.91
CA LEU A 16 -2.31 5.13 -1.08
C LEU A 16 -3.73 4.92 -1.61
N GLY A 17 -4.54 4.22 -0.83
CA GLY A 17 -5.99 4.19 -0.96
C GLY A 17 -6.67 5.34 -0.22
N MET A 18 -7.99 5.25 -0.04
CA MET A 18 -8.83 6.28 0.59
C MET A 18 -9.43 5.84 1.94
N GLY A 19 -9.09 4.65 2.42
CA GLY A 19 -9.55 4.10 3.69
C GLY A 19 -8.85 4.74 4.91
N PRO A 20 -9.40 4.54 6.12
CA PRO A 20 -8.95 5.18 7.36
C PRO A 20 -7.50 4.87 7.74
N SER A 21 -6.96 3.70 7.35
CA SER A 21 -5.56 3.36 7.62
C SER A 21 -4.57 4.25 6.85
N VAL A 22 -5.04 5.11 5.95
CA VAL A 22 -4.19 6.12 5.27
C VAL A 22 -3.54 7.07 6.25
N ILE A 23 -4.10 7.27 7.45
CA ILE A 23 -3.49 8.12 8.48
C ILE A 23 -2.19 7.51 9.02
N ASP A 24 -2.04 6.18 9.00
CA ASP A 24 -0.79 5.54 9.40
C ASP A 24 0.38 5.91 8.47
N TYR A 25 0.12 6.22 7.19
CA TYR A 25 1.13 6.77 6.28
C TYR A 25 1.68 8.11 6.77
N MET A 26 0.81 8.99 7.28
CA MET A 26 1.25 10.28 7.84
C MET A 26 2.06 10.05 9.12
N GLY A 27 1.61 9.16 10.00
CA GLY A 27 2.34 8.81 11.22
C GLY A 27 3.75 8.27 10.94
N GLU A 28 3.90 7.49 9.86
CA GLU A 28 5.19 6.93 9.47
C GLU A 28 6.08 7.93 8.74
N THR A 29 5.53 8.81 7.90
CA THR A 29 6.33 9.72 7.05
C THR A 29 6.63 11.08 7.67
N LEU A 30 5.81 11.58 8.60
CA LEU A 30 6.03 12.89 9.24
C LEU A 30 7.36 12.95 10.00
N THR A 31 7.88 11.81 10.42
CA THR A 31 9.10 11.68 11.22
C THR A 31 10.31 11.21 10.44
N GLN A 32 10.18 10.88 9.15
CA GLN A 32 11.26 10.28 8.35
C GLN A 32 12.25 11.31 7.76
N GLU A 33 12.08 12.61 8.04
CA GLU A 33 12.81 13.71 7.36
C GLU A 33 12.93 13.47 5.84
N PHE A 34 14.01 13.93 5.18
CA PHE A 34 14.23 13.70 3.74
C PHE A 34 14.80 12.30 3.43
N SER A 35 14.39 11.25 4.16
CA SER A 35 14.90 9.88 3.94
C SER A 35 14.60 9.40 2.51
N PRO A 36 15.61 9.33 1.63
CA PRO A 36 15.39 8.94 0.23
C PRO A 36 15.11 7.44 0.10
N ASP A 37 15.35 6.66 1.16
CA ASP A 37 15.25 5.20 1.14
C ASP A 37 13.82 4.68 1.35
N PHE A 38 12.86 5.57 1.64
CA PHE A 38 11.50 5.19 1.98
C PHE A 38 10.75 4.53 0.81
N CYS A 39 10.78 5.13 -0.38
CA CYS A 39 10.25 4.57 -1.63
C CYS A 39 10.73 5.37 -2.85
N ASP A 40 10.69 4.76 -4.04
CA ASP A 40 10.98 5.43 -5.31
C ASP A 40 9.79 6.26 -5.81
N GLU A 41 8.57 5.74 -5.63
CA GLU A 41 7.35 6.39 -6.09
C GLU A 41 6.20 6.20 -5.09
N VAL A 42 5.39 7.25 -4.92
CA VAL A 42 4.11 7.18 -4.22
C VAL A 42 2.97 7.13 -5.24
N TRP A 43 2.24 6.02 -5.24
CA TRP A 43 1.07 5.80 -6.07
C TRP A 43 -0.21 6.07 -5.28
N SER A 44 -1.26 6.50 -5.96
CA SER A 44 -2.54 6.84 -5.33
C SER A 44 -3.73 6.34 -6.12
N ILE A 45 -4.78 5.97 -5.41
CA ILE A 45 -6.08 5.61 -5.98
C ILE A 45 -6.99 6.84 -5.99
N ASN A 46 -7.54 7.18 -7.16
CA ASN A 46 -8.57 8.20 -7.32
C ASN A 46 -8.22 9.52 -6.58
N MET A 47 -9.10 9.93 -5.65
CA MET A 47 -9.00 11.20 -4.92
C MET A 47 -7.97 11.21 -3.79
N ALA A 48 -7.37 10.07 -3.43
CA ALA A 48 -6.21 10.08 -2.53
C ALA A 48 -5.09 10.98 -3.10
N SER A 49 -4.98 11.03 -4.43
CA SER A 49 -4.06 11.94 -5.11
C SER A 49 -4.29 13.41 -4.73
N ASN A 50 -5.51 13.86 -4.49
CA ASN A 50 -5.76 15.27 -4.15
C ASN A 50 -5.37 15.63 -2.72
N CYS A 51 -5.24 14.64 -1.83
CA CYS A 51 -4.87 14.83 -0.42
C CYS A 51 -3.36 14.70 -0.19
N PHE A 52 -2.65 13.94 -1.03
CA PHE A 52 -1.24 13.58 -0.82
C PHE A 52 -0.35 13.97 -2.02
N HIS A 53 0.93 14.22 -1.73
CA HIS A 53 1.95 14.32 -2.78
C HIS A 53 2.19 12.93 -3.36
N THR A 54 1.81 12.73 -4.62
CA THR A 54 1.92 11.42 -5.30
C THR A 54 2.51 11.57 -6.69
N ASP A 55 3.20 10.52 -7.13
CA ASP A 55 3.89 10.46 -8.42
C ASP A 55 3.02 9.85 -9.52
N VAL A 56 2.19 8.87 -9.17
CA VAL A 56 1.27 8.22 -10.12
C VAL A 56 -0.13 8.16 -9.51
N VAL A 57 -1.13 8.46 -10.35
CA VAL A 57 -2.55 8.32 -9.99
C VAL A 57 -3.15 7.18 -10.79
N PHE A 58 -3.73 6.20 -10.12
CA PHE A 58 -4.61 5.22 -10.72
C PHE A 58 -6.03 5.79 -10.66
N TRP A 59 -6.44 6.40 -11.77
CA TRP A 59 -7.81 6.81 -12.02
C TRP A 59 -8.37 5.93 -13.14
N LEU A 60 -8.74 4.71 -12.78
CA LEU A 60 -8.99 3.63 -13.74
C LEU A 60 -10.30 3.77 -14.50
N ASP A 61 -11.21 4.60 -14.01
CA ASP A 61 -12.41 4.97 -14.73
C ASP A 61 -12.10 5.74 -16.02
N ASP A 62 -13.00 5.64 -17.00
CA ASP A 62 -12.88 6.36 -18.26
C ASP A 62 -12.96 7.88 -18.04
N LEU A 63 -11.86 8.59 -18.30
CA LEU A 63 -11.78 10.04 -18.07
C LEU A 63 -12.74 10.85 -18.92
N GLN A 64 -13.09 10.38 -20.12
CA GLN A 64 -14.07 11.05 -20.99
C GLN A 64 -15.46 10.97 -20.37
N GLN A 65 -15.86 9.81 -19.82
CA GLN A 65 -17.13 9.69 -19.11
C GLN A 65 -17.13 10.49 -17.80
N GLN A 66 -16.04 10.43 -17.04
CA GLN A 66 -15.93 11.14 -15.75
C GLN A 66 -15.98 12.66 -15.91
N LYS A 67 -15.50 13.18 -17.05
CA LYS A 67 -15.59 14.62 -17.40
C LYS A 67 -17.04 15.12 -17.36
N ASP A 68 -18.01 14.28 -17.70
CA ASP A 68 -19.41 14.70 -17.85
C ASP A 68 -20.14 14.84 -16.51
N PHE A 69 -19.72 14.11 -15.46
CA PHE A 69 -20.42 14.11 -14.16
C PHE A 69 -19.55 14.46 -12.94
N LYS A 70 -18.23 14.63 -13.09
CA LYS A 70 -17.34 15.14 -12.03
C LYS A 70 -16.73 16.48 -12.42
N PRO A 71 -17.47 17.60 -12.21
CA PRO A 71 -16.95 18.92 -12.54
C PRO A 71 -15.64 19.20 -11.78
N GLY A 72 -14.65 19.75 -12.48
CA GLY A 72 -13.34 20.11 -11.92
C GLY A 72 -12.31 18.98 -11.87
N LEU A 73 -12.69 17.71 -12.06
CA LEU A 73 -11.74 16.58 -12.02
C LEU A 73 -10.61 16.76 -13.04
N MET A 74 -10.95 17.08 -14.30
CA MET A 74 -9.95 17.25 -15.36
C MET A 74 -8.99 18.40 -15.04
N GLU A 75 -9.48 19.50 -14.45
CA GLU A 75 -8.63 20.62 -14.03
C GLU A 75 -7.69 20.21 -12.89
N VAL A 76 -8.16 19.43 -11.92
CA VAL A 76 -7.32 18.90 -10.85
C VAL A 76 -6.22 18.01 -11.43
N LEU A 77 -6.56 17.04 -12.29
CA LEU A 77 -5.58 16.13 -12.89
C LEU A 77 -4.58 16.86 -13.77
N LYS A 78 -5.03 17.83 -14.58
CA LYS A 78 -4.15 18.69 -15.39
C LYS A 78 -3.21 19.53 -14.52
N ARG A 79 -3.73 20.19 -13.48
CA ARG A 79 -2.96 21.03 -12.56
C ARG A 79 -1.88 20.22 -11.83
N ARG A 80 -2.20 18.98 -11.40
CA ARG A 80 -1.21 18.10 -10.78
C ARG A 80 -0.03 17.79 -11.70
N ASN A 81 -0.28 17.69 -13.01
CA ASN A 81 0.74 17.42 -14.02
C ASN A 81 1.63 16.19 -13.69
N LYS A 82 1.02 15.15 -13.12
CA LYS A 82 1.63 13.85 -12.81
C LYS A 82 0.98 12.75 -13.67
N PRO A 83 1.67 11.63 -13.94
CA PRO A 83 1.08 10.48 -14.62
C PRO A 83 -0.26 10.02 -14.04
N VAL A 84 -1.24 9.80 -14.93
CA VAL A 84 -2.55 9.23 -14.61
C VAL A 84 -2.73 7.94 -15.41
N ILE A 85 -2.75 6.79 -14.74
CA ILE A 85 -3.08 5.50 -15.35
C ILE A 85 -4.61 5.33 -15.31
N THR A 86 -5.21 5.08 -16.46
CA THR A 86 -6.67 4.96 -16.68
C THR A 86 -6.99 3.78 -17.61
N CYS A 87 -8.24 3.33 -17.71
CA CYS A 87 -8.62 2.25 -18.63
C CYS A 87 -8.29 2.57 -20.10
N LYS A 88 -8.29 3.85 -20.47
CA LYS A 88 -7.93 4.35 -21.79
C LYS A 88 -7.31 5.74 -21.70
N ALA A 89 -6.15 5.92 -22.33
CA ALA A 89 -5.49 7.24 -22.36
C ALA A 89 -6.29 8.26 -23.18
N TYR A 90 -6.36 9.50 -22.67
CA TYR A 90 -6.99 10.65 -23.29
C TYR A 90 -6.04 11.86 -23.21
N PRO A 91 -4.94 11.89 -23.97
CA PRO A 91 -3.94 12.95 -23.89
C PRO A 91 -4.49 14.35 -24.20
N ASP A 92 -5.55 14.43 -25.00
CA ASP A 92 -6.20 15.70 -25.33
C ASP A 92 -7.05 16.26 -24.16
N ILE A 93 -7.39 15.42 -23.18
CA ILE A 93 -8.15 15.80 -21.97
C ILE A 93 -7.19 15.95 -20.78
N VAL A 94 -6.33 14.96 -20.58
CA VAL A 94 -5.29 14.90 -19.54
C VAL A 94 -3.97 14.50 -20.22
N PRO A 95 -3.05 15.44 -20.50
CA PRO A 95 -1.84 15.20 -21.31
C PRO A 95 -0.93 14.06 -20.83
N LYS A 96 -0.91 13.82 -19.51
CA LYS A 96 -0.15 12.73 -18.87
C LYS A 96 -1.04 11.54 -18.51
N SER A 97 -2.11 11.28 -19.27
CA SER A 97 -2.87 10.04 -19.15
C SER A 97 -2.20 8.89 -19.92
N TYR A 98 -2.28 7.69 -19.35
CA TYR A 98 -1.67 6.45 -19.85
C TYR A 98 -2.68 5.31 -19.73
N ASP A 99 -2.63 4.38 -20.71
CA ASP A 99 -3.41 3.17 -20.67
C ASP A 99 -2.93 2.26 -19.53
N TYR A 100 -3.88 1.66 -18.82
CA TYR A 100 -3.61 0.52 -17.97
C TYR A 100 -3.26 -0.70 -18.85
N PRO A 101 -2.20 -1.46 -18.52
CA PRO A 101 -1.78 -2.64 -19.28
C PRO A 101 -2.66 -3.86 -18.96
N LEU A 102 -3.95 -3.77 -19.30
CA LEU A 102 -4.96 -4.77 -18.93
C LEU A 102 -4.59 -6.18 -19.39
N ASP A 103 -4.14 -6.34 -20.63
CA ASP A 103 -3.78 -7.66 -21.18
C ASP A 103 -2.57 -8.26 -20.46
N GLN A 104 -1.57 -7.45 -20.15
CA GLN A 104 -0.36 -7.90 -19.46
C GLN A 104 -0.68 -8.34 -18.04
N VAL A 105 -1.47 -7.55 -17.31
CA VAL A 105 -1.88 -7.90 -15.94
C VAL A 105 -2.82 -9.11 -15.96
N SER A 106 -3.75 -9.20 -16.90
CA SER A 106 -4.69 -10.32 -17.01
C SER A 106 -4.00 -11.65 -17.33
N ARG A 107 -2.88 -11.63 -18.06
CA ARG A 107 -2.05 -12.83 -18.31
C ARG A 107 -1.40 -13.37 -17.03
N ILE A 108 -1.16 -12.52 -16.03
CA ILE A 108 -0.61 -12.92 -14.73
C ILE A 108 -1.67 -13.65 -13.90
N SER A 109 -2.87 -13.07 -13.81
CA SER A 109 -3.93 -13.58 -12.95
C SER A 109 -4.74 -14.73 -13.52
N THR A 110 -5.01 -14.74 -14.83
CA THR A 110 -5.94 -15.73 -15.43
C THR A 110 -5.53 -17.18 -15.18
N PRO A 111 -4.25 -17.57 -15.29
CA PRO A 111 -3.82 -18.94 -14.97
C PRO A 111 -3.95 -19.32 -13.48
N ILE A 112 -4.03 -18.33 -12.59
CA ILE A 112 -4.07 -18.55 -11.14
C ILE A 112 -5.51 -18.50 -10.60
N PHE A 113 -6.29 -17.52 -11.04
CA PHE A 113 -7.64 -17.26 -10.54
C PHE A 113 -8.73 -17.76 -11.50
N GLY A 114 -8.37 -18.30 -12.67
CA GLY A 114 -9.32 -18.72 -13.72
C GLY A 114 -9.98 -17.55 -14.48
N LYS A 115 -9.64 -16.31 -14.12
CA LYS A 115 -10.15 -15.06 -14.71
C LYS A 115 -9.17 -13.91 -14.39
N PRO A 116 -9.26 -12.74 -15.04
CA PRO A 116 -8.41 -11.59 -14.71
C PRO A 116 -8.48 -11.16 -13.23
N TYR A 117 -9.63 -11.37 -12.58
CA TYR A 117 -9.96 -11.01 -11.20
C TYR A 117 -9.48 -9.60 -10.81
N LEU A 118 -10.02 -8.57 -11.46
CA LEU A 118 -9.68 -7.15 -11.23
C LEU A 118 -10.96 -6.37 -10.87
N ASN A 119 -11.42 -6.44 -9.62
CA ASN A 119 -12.72 -5.88 -9.25
C ASN A 119 -12.66 -4.46 -8.67
N ASN A 120 -11.47 -3.91 -8.41
CA ASN A 120 -11.29 -2.56 -7.89
C ASN A 120 -9.91 -1.99 -8.26
N GLY A 121 -9.73 -0.69 -8.03
CA GLY A 121 -8.51 0.02 -8.39
C GLY A 121 -7.27 -0.38 -7.59
N VAL A 122 -7.42 -0.83 -6.33
CA VAL A 122 -6.30 -1.32 -5.51
C VAL A 122 -5.75 -2.62 -6.09
N ALA A 123 -6.63 -3.58 -6.42
CA ALA A 123 -6.24 -4.84 -7.05
C ALA A 123 -5.54 -4.61 -8.40
N MET A 124 -6.04 -3.67 -9.19
CA MET A 124 -5.39 -3.26 -10.44
C MET A 124 -4.01 -2.62 -10.20
N ALA A 125 -3.85 -1.75 -9.19
CA ALA A 125 -2.55 -1.18 -8.87
C ALA A 125 -1.54 -2.24 -8.40
N ILE A 126 -1.98 -3.26 -7.63
CA ILE A 126 -1.12 -4.39 -7.23
C ILE A 126 -0.73 -5.24 -8.44
N GLY A 127 -1.69 -5.60 -9.30
CA GLY A 127 -1.39 -6.33 -10.53
C GLY A 127 -0.44 -5.57 -11.45
N TYR A 128 -0.56 -4.24 -11.50
CA TYR A 128 0.40 -3.38 -12.17
C TYR A 128 1.78 -3.41 -11.50
N ALA A 129 1.87 -3.36 -10.16
CA ALA A 129 3.14 -3.49 -9.43
C ALA A 129 3.88 -4.78 -9.78
N ILE A 130 3.16 -5.91 -9.85
CA ILE A 130 3.73 -7.20 -10.28
C ILE A 130 4.23 -7.12 -11.72
N TYR A 131 3.42 -6.58 -12.63
CA TYR A 131 3.82 -6.38 -14.04
C TYR A 131 5.06 -5.48 -14.19
N LYS A 132 5.25 -4.53 -13.26
CA LYS A 132 6.40 -3.62 -13.22
C LYS A 132 7.60 -4.15 -12.46
N GLU A 133 7.53 -5.38 -11.92
CA GLU A 133 8.59 -6.01 -11.14
C GLU A 133 9.02 -5.16 -9.93
N VAL A 134 8.03 -4.59 -9.24
CA VAL A 134 8.20 -3.93 -7.95
C VAL A 134 8.65 -4.97 -6.92
N GLU A 135 9.67 -4.63 -6.13
CA GLU A 135 10.27 -5.53 -5.14
C GLU A 135 9.69 -5.29 -3.74
N THR A 136 9.31 -4.04 -3.42
CA THR A 136 8.67 -3.68 -2.15
C THR A 136 7.41 -2.86 -2.41
N LEU A 137 6.29 -3.31 -1.83
CA LEU A 137 5.01 -2.61 -1.90
C LEU A 137 4.48 -2.32 -0.49
N LYS A 138 4.32 -1.03 -0.18
CA LYS A 138 3.76 -0.55 1.09
C LYS A 138 2.33 -0.07 0.86
N LEU A 139 1.35 -0.58 1.60
CA LEU A 139 -0.07 -0.25 1.41
C LEU A 139 -0.64 0.51 2.61
N TYR A 140 -1.27 1.64 2.32
CA TYR A 140 -2.01 2.44 3.30
C TYR A 140 -3.37 2.85 2.74
N GLY A 141 -4.39 2.92 3.58
CA GLY A 141 -5.75 3.30 3.19
C GLY A 141 -6.44 2.29 2.26
N CYS A 142 -5.97 1.05 2.22
CA CYS A 142 -6.55 -0.02 1.40
C CYS A 142 -7.52 -0.86 2.24
N ASP A 143 -8.53 -0.20 2.81
CA ASP A 143 -9.46 -0.79 3.78
C ASP A 143 -10.81 -1.17 3.17
N PHE A 144 -11.34 -2.32 3.55
CA PHE A 144 -12.54 -2.92 2.97
C PHE A 144 -13.57 -3.36 4.02
N THR A 145 -13.24 -3.25 5.32
CA THR A 145 -14.16 -3.52 6.43
C THR A 145 -14.19 -2.32 7.36
N TYR A 146 -15.39 -1.82 7.66
CA TYR A 146 -15.59 -0.59 8.45
C TYR A 146 -16.52 -0.86 9.64
N PRO A 147 -16.29 -0.26 10.82
CA PRO A 147 -17.06 -0.53 12.04
C PRO A 147 -18.59 -0.42 11.89
N ASN A 148 -19.07 0.47 11.01
CA ASN A 148 -20.50 0.72 10.77
C ASN A 148 -20.95 0.32 9.35
N ARG A 149 -20.09 -0.37 8.59
CA ARG A 149 -20.41 -0.91 7.25
C ARG A 149 -19.72 -2.26 7.08
N ASN A 150 -20.40 -3.31 7.52
CA ASN A 150 -20.07 -4.70 7.17
C ASN A 150 -20.59 -5.09 5.78
N PHE A 151 -21.35 -4.21 5.12
CA PHE A 151 -21.48 -4.19 3.66
C PHE A 151 -20.13 -3.72 3.10
N ALA A 152 -19.17 -4.65 3.17
CA ALA A 152 -17.81 -4.49 2.73
C ALA A 152 -17.82 -3.96 1.30
N GLU A 153 -16.95 -2.99 1.00
CA GLU A 153 -16.62 -2.71 -0.38
C GLU A 153 -16.22 -4.03 -1.03
N THR A 154 -17.01 -4.48 -2.02
CA THR A 154 -16.72 -5.70 -2.76
C THR A 154 -15.34 -5.56 -3.36
N GLY A 155 -14.36 -6.29 -2.82
CA GLY A 155 -12.97 -5.92 -3.11
C GLY A 155 -11.93 -6.63 -2.27
N ARG A 156 -12.19 -6.80 -0.96
CA ARG A 156 -11.21 -7.36 -0.01
C ARG A 156 -10.57 -8.66 -0.50
N ALA A 157 -11.38 -9.66 -0.80
CA ALA A 157 -10.91 -10.96 -1.26
C ALA A 157 -10.06 -10.87 -2.54
N CYS A 158 -10.38 -9.93 -3.43
CA CYS A 158 -9.61 -9.71 -4.65
C CYS A 158 -8.25 -9.11 -4.35
N VAL A 159 -8.20 -8.08 -3.50
CA VAL A 159 -6.94 -7.45 -3.08
C VAL A 159 -6.06 -8.45 -2.34
N GLU A 160 -6.60 -9.18 -1.38
CA GLU A 160 -5.86 -10.20 -0.64
C GLU A 160 -5.34 -11.31 -1.56
N SER A 161 -6.15 -11.77 -2.53
CA SER A 161 -5.68 -12.75 -3.53
C SER A 161 -4.49 -12.24 -4.36
N TRP A 162 -4.52 -10.97 -4.76
CA TRP A 162 -3.41 -10.34 -5.49
C TRP A 162 -2.18 -10.14 -4.61
N LEU A 163 -2.34 -9.76 -3.34
CA LEU A 163 -1.23 -9.64 -2.39
C LEU A 163 -0.59 -11.00 -2.11
N THR A 164 -1.39 -12.04 -1.90
CA THR A 164 -0.88 -13.41 -1.75
C THR A 164 -0.10 -13.84 -2.99
N LEU A 165 -0.60 -13.53 -4.19
CA LEU A 165 0.14 -13.80 -5.43
C LEU A 165 1.47 -13.05 -5.48
N ALA A 166 1.48 -11.76 -5.13
CA ALA A 166 2.68 -10.93 -5.10
C ALA A 166 3.74 -11.48 -4.14
N ILE A 167 3.33 -11.89 -2.94
CA ILE A 167 4.22 -12.45 -1.92
C ILE A 167 4.74 -13.82 -2.36
N ALA A 168 3.83 -14.76 -2.66
CA ALA A 168 4.19 -16.16 -2.79
C ALA A 168 4.84 -16.50 -4.14
N LYS A 169 4.47 -15.81 -5.23
CA LYS A 169 4.96 -16.12 -6.58
C LYS A 169 5.99 -15.12 -7.08
N ASN A 170 5.95 -13.89 -6.59
CA ASN A 170 6.79 -12.80 -7.07
C ASN A 170 7.82 -12.33 -6.04
N ASP A 171 7.90 -12.98 -4.87
CA ASP A 171 8.83 -12.64 -3.78
C ASP A 171 8.81 -11.16 -3.40
N MET A 172 7.65 -10.52 -3.58
CA MET A 172 7.47 -9.10 -3.30
C MET A 172 7.34 -8.91 -1.79
N ALA A 173 8.18 -8.02 -1.23
CA ALA A 173 8.06 -7.59 0.15
C ALA A 173 6.83 -6.69 0.31
N VAL A 174 5.75 -7.24 0.87
CA VAL A 174 4.51 -6.51 1.14
C VAL A 174 4.47 -6.02 2.57
N GLN A 175 4.25 -4.71 2.75
CA GLN A 175 4.04 -4.07 4.04
C GLN A 175 2.63 -3.45 4.06
N ILE A 176 1.88 -3.71 5.13
CA ILE A 176 0.51 -3.21 5.29
C ILE A 176 0.41 -2.33 6.53
N ALA A 177 -0.45 -1.30 6.48
CA ALA A 177 -0.71 -0.45 7.62
C ALA A 177 -1.23 -1.26 8.83
N PRO A 178 -0.74 -1.06 10.06
CA PRO A 178 -1.12 -1.88 11.23
C PRO A 178 -2.62 -1.90 11.55
N LYS A 179 -3.34 -0.84 11.16
CA LYS A 179 -4.80 -0.71 11.38
C LYS A 179 -5.62 -1.04 10.15
N THR A 180 -5.04 -1.66 9.14
CA THR A 180 -5.81 -2.05 7.95
C THR A 180 -6.74 -3.22 8.21
N SER A 181 -7.84 -3.30 7.48
CA SER A 181 -8.70 -4.49 7.46
C SER A 181 -8.10 -5.66 6.67
N LEU A 182 -7.09 -5.44 5.83
CA LEU A 182 -6.45 -6.52 5.06
C LEU A 182 -5.78 -7.55 5.97
N PHE A 183 -5.91 -8.82 5.63
CA PHE A 183 -5.41 -9.97 6.41
C PHE A 183 -5.81 -9.91 7.89
N ASP A 184 -6.95 -9.27 8.17
CA ASP A 184 -7.46 -9.02 9.51
C ASP A 184 -6.49 -8.28 10.45
N ALA A 185 -5.50 -7.53 9.94
CA ALA A 185 -4.48 -6.88 10.78
C ALA A 185 -5.06 -6.02 11.92
N ALA A 186 -6.12 -5.25 11.63
CA ALA A 186 -6.85 -4.48 12.64
C ALA A 186 -7.55 -5.34 13.69
N ALA A 187 -8.01 -6.54 13.32
CA ALA A 187 -8.78 -7.48 14.13
C ALA A 187 -7.98 -8.74 14.54
N ASP A 188 -6.66 -8.77 14.32
CA ASP A 188 -5.83 -9.94 14.56
C ASP A 188 -5.86 -10.33 16.04
N GLY A 189 -6.49 -11.47 16.32
CA GLY A 189 -6.63 -12.07 17.64
C GLY A 189 -5.67 -13.23 17.87
N GLY A 190 -4.71 -13.47 16.96
CA GLY A 190 -3.84 -14.63 16.98
C GLY A 190 -4.50 -15.90 16.49
N ILE A 191 -3.93 -17.05 16.85
CA ILE A 191 -4.40 -18.36 16.39
C ILE A 191 -5.71 -18.71 17.09
N TYR A 192 -6.75 -18.88 16.29
CA TYR A 192 -8.10 -19.24 16.75
C TYR A 192 -8.09 -20.56 17.55
N GLY A 193 -8.86 -20.58 18.64
CA GLY A 193 -9.07 -21.78 19.46
C GLY A 193 -8.06 -22.00 20.58
N TYR A 194 -7.05 -21.13 20.72
CA TYR A 194 -6.03 -21.24 21.77
C TYR A 194 -6.26 -20.21 22.89
N SER A 195 -6.38 -20.68 24.14
CA SER A 195 -6.44 -19.82 25.32
C SER A 195 -5.11 -19.14 25.63
N GLU A 196 -4.00 -19.83 25.35
CA GLU A 196 -2.64 -19.29 25.38
C GLU A 196 -2.00 -19.47 24.00
N GLN A 197 -1.41 -18.42 23.45
CA GLN A 197 -0.88 -18.46 22.09
C GLN A 197 0.32 -19.42 21.98
N PRO A 198 0.26 -20.43 21.10
CA PRO A 198 1.31 -21.42 20.99
C PRO A 198 2.53 -20.83 20.28
N THR A 199 3.68 -21.48 20.48
CA THR A 199 4.85 -21.26 19.62
C THR A 199 4.78 -22.24 18.45
N VAL A 200 4.76 -21.71 17.23
CA VAL A 200 4.76 -22.45 15.97
C VAL A 200 6.20 -22.62 15.51
N ASP A 201 6.64 -23.86 15.32
CA ASP A 201 7.92 -24.19 14.70
C ASP A 201 7.72 -24.34 13.19
N LEU A 202 8.47 -23.57 12.40
CA LEU A 202 8.35 -23.59 10.93
C LEU A 202 9.25 -24.64 10.27
N GLY A 203 9.99 -25.44 11.04
CA GLY A 203 10.82 -26.53 10.53
C GLY A 203 12.14 -26.09 9.89
N ASN A 204 12.42 -24.78 9.84
CA ASN A 204 13.68 -24.21 9.35
C ASN A 204 14.51 -23.54 10.46
N GLY A 205 14.22 -23.86 11.73
CA GLY A 205 14.82 -23.20 12.90
C GLY A 205 14.14 -21.88 13.31
N THR A 206 13.20 -21.38 12.51
CA THR A 206 12.39 -20.21 12.87
C THR A 206 11.21 -20.63 13.73
N LYS A 207 11.04 -19.94 14.85
CA LYS A 207 9.88 -20.08 15.74
C LYS A 207 9.07 -18.80 15.73
N LEU A 208 7.77 -18.92 15.57
CA LEU A 208 6.82 -17.81 15.64
C LEU A 208 5.94 -17.98 16.88
N LYS A 209 5.73 -16.91 17.63
CA LYS A 209 4.75 -16.88 18.70
C LYS A 209 3.92 -15.61 18.55
N TYR A 210 2.61 -15.77 18.47
CA TYR A 210 1.70 -14.63 18.55
C TYR A 210 1.81 -14.02 19.95
N VAL A 211 2.05 -12.71 19.99
CA VAL A 211 2.02 -11.90 21.20
C VAL A 211 0.81 -10.98 21.12
N SER A 212 0.14 -10.74 22.24
CA SER A 212 -1.02 -9.85 22.23
C SER A 212 -0.63 -8.44 21.78
N LYS A 213 -1.56 -7.64 21.24
CA LYS A 213 -1.29 -6.25 20.85
C LYS A 213 -0.75 -5.38 22.01
N SER A 214 -1.09 -5.72 23.26
CA SER A 214 -0.57 -5.07 24.46
C SER A 214 0.87 -5.46 24.80
N GLU A 215 1.32 -6.64 24.38
CA GLU A 215 2.68 -7.16 24.61
C GLU A 215 3.60 -6.94 23.42
N ALA A 216 3.03 -6.79 22.22
CA ALA A 216 3.75 -6.32 21.06
C ALA A 216 4.36 -4.97 21.42
N LYS A 217 5.69 -4.92 21.51
CA LYS A 217 6.40 -3.63 21.49
C LYS A 217 5.88 -2.92 20.25
N THR A 218 5.13 -1.84 20.45
CA THR A 218 4.82 -0.90 19.38
C THR A 218 6.13 -0.71 18.61
N LEU A 219 6.12 -0.94 17.29
CA LEU A 219 7.26 -0.62 16.43
C LEU A 219 7.83 0.68 16.97
N ALA A 220 9.08 0.62 17.45
CA ALA A 220 9.63 1.66 18.32
C ALA A 220 9.24 3.00 17.72
N SER A 221 8.39 3.76 18.42
CA SER A 221 8.02 5.10 17.99
C SER A 221 9.33 5.79 17.68
N TYR A 222 9.49 6.25 16.44
CA TYR A 222 10.66 7.01 16.01
C TYR A 222 11.07 7.93 17.16
N ALA A 223 12.27 7.72 17.70
CA ALA A 223 12.82 8.61 18.71
C ALA A 223 13.34 9.81 17.93
N PRO A 224 12.70 11.00 18.02
CA PRO A 224 13.20 12.16 17.33
C PRO A 224 14.60 12.47 17.85
N GLU A 225 15.59 12.32 16.99
CA GLU A 225 16.86 12.99 17.20
C GLU A 225 16.63 14.48 16.91
N ASP A 226 17.22 15.34 17.74
CA ASP A 226 17.10 16.78 17.61
C ASP A 226 17.55 17.22 16.20
N SER A 227 16.60 17.73 15.41
CA SER A 227 16.81 18.23 14.05
C SER A 227 17.75 19.45 13.99
N SER A 228 18.25 19.94 15.14
CA SER A 228 19.25 21.00 15.23
C SER A 228 20.69 20.55 14.94
N GLY A 229 20.94 19.24 14.81
CA GLY A 229 22.28 18.71 14.54
C GLY A 229 23.27 18.89 15.71
N LYS A 230 22.81 19.28 16.90
CA LYS A 230 23.64 19.29 18.10
C LYS A 230 23.69 17.89 18.70
N LYS A 231 24.89 17.30 18.74
CA LYS A 231 25.14 16.12 19.59
C LYS A 231 24.68 16.46 21.01
N GLY A 232 23.62 15.79 21.47
CA GLY A 232 23.04 16.00 22.79
C GLY A 232 24.12 15.97 23.87
N ILE A 233 24.22 17.07 24.61
CA ILE A 233 25.05 17.16 25.81
C ILE A 233 24.48 16.15 26.81
N GLY A 234 25.35 15.25 27.28
CA GLY A 234 24.97 14.10 28.09
C GLY A 234 24.27 14.43 29.41
N GLY A 235 23.49 13.44 29.86
CA GLY A 235 22.85 13.34 31.18
C GLY A 235 21.60 12.46 31.00
N SER A 236 21.42 11.32 31.65
CA SER A 236 21.81 10.88 32.97
C SER A 236 21.92 9.35 32.98
N LYS A 237 22.87 8.83 33.77
CA LYS A 237 23.03 7.41 34.08
C LYS A 237 21.72 6.85 34.64
N ASN A 238 21.22 5.76 34.07
CA ASN A 238 20.51 4.77 34.87
C ASN A 238 21.18 3.41 34.72
N LYS A 239 21.84 2.99 35.80
CA LYS A 239 22.34 1.64 36.01
C LYS A 239 21.14 0.73 36.26
N GLY A 240 21.13 -0.45 35.63
CA GLY A 240 20.33 -1.57 36.13
C GLY A 240 19.92 -2.58 35.05
N GLY A 241 20.40 -3.81 35.17
CA GLY A 241 19.65 -5.00 34.74
C GLY A 241 20.19 -5.75 33.52
N THR A 242 21.08 -6.70 33.81
CA THR A 242 21.46 -7.89 33.04
C THR A 242 20.37 -8.54 32.18
N VAL A 243 20.74 -8.96 30.96
CA VAL A 243 20.10 -10.07 30.24
C VAL A 243 21.18 -11.04 29.75
N SER A 244 21.12 -12.26 30.26
CA SER A 244 21.85 -13.43 29.78
C SER A 244 21.06 -14.12 28.65
N LYS A 245 21.83 -14.82 27.81
CA LYS A 245 21.48 -15.62 26.63
C LYS A 245 20.16 -16.39 26.67
#